data_AF-A0A6A6IJV5-F1
#
_entry.id   AF-A0A6A6IJV5-F1
#
_cell.length_a   1.000
_cell.length_b   1.000
_cell.length_c   1.000
_cell.angle_alpha   90.00
_cell.angle_beta   90.00
_cell.angle_gamma   90.00
#
_symmetry.space_group_name_H-M   'P 1'
#
loop_
_entity.id
_entity.type
_entity.pdbx_description
1 polymer ?
#
loop_
_entity_poly.entity_id
_entity_poly.type
_entity_poly.pdbx_seq_one_letter_code
_entity_poly.pdbx_strand_id
1 'polypeptide(L)'
;MASAVDDNSSGPALVGTGIFLQILTACLVAARITTRLSSGKPLQWHDRAILLAELLSLPQLIFVINATSYGFGSHQQVVSLPNRTAAQRSIFIAQVIWYFSTTLAKVSVVCLLLSLKRTSRAWIIFSYIAISILLCALIPITLTQFLACRPFSVYWDPAVRFQAVCWTRRAIAANVIAFSVIQALSDVVLSLIPLTFLLKLNLPLRERIVISILMGLGLLASATAIARTVIGVKPGPDMFRTDADITLLALIDLHVGIIAATLPTLKAFFEGCLVSIINWSREERTEEEVRATLCKLGLLDQGYDPKTIGIQVRETGKSSGG
;
A
#
# COMPACT_ATOMS: atom_id res chain seq x y z
N MET A 1 40.54 21.27 17.11
CA MET A 1 39.48 22.08 16.47
C MET A 1 38.36 21.13 16.08
N ALA A 2 37.42 20.91 16.99
CA ALA A 2 36.19 20.19 16.71
C ALA A 2 35.30 21.14 15.90
N SER A 3 35.28 20.97 14.58
CA SER A 3 34.31 21.63 13.73
C SER A 3 32.93 21.26 14.25
N ALA A 4 32.13 22.27 14.61
CA ALA A 4 30.72 22.13 14.91
C ALA A 4 30.07 21.36 13.76
N VAL A 5 29.83 20.07 13.98
CA VAL A 5 29.04 19.25 13.09
C VAL A 5 27.62 19.78 13.25
N ASP A 6 27.10 20.42 12.20
CA ASP A 6 25.74 20.95 12.18
C ASP A 6 24.78 19.88 12.71
N ASP A 7 24.06 20.21 13.77
CA ASP A 7 23.19 19.32 14.56
C ASP A 7 21.86 19.01 13.83
N ASN A 8 21.92 18.93 12.50
CA ASN A 8 20.75 18.71 11.65
C ASN A 8 20.48 17.20 11.55
N SER A 9 19.85 16.66 12.59
CA SER A 9 19.44 15.26 12.64
C SER A 9 18.31 14.97 11.63
N SER A 10 18.46 13.91 10.83
CA SER A 10 17.40 13.44 9.90
C SER A 10 16.28 12.68 10.63
N GLY A 11 16.47 12.39 11.93
CA GLY A 11 15.56 11.56 12.75
C GLY A 11 14.13 12.08 12.87
N PRO A 12 13.91 13.37 13.23
CA PRO A 12 12.56 13.93 13.33
C PRO A 12 11.79 13.89 12.00
N ALA A 13 12.47 14.16 10.88
CA ALA A 13 11.86 14.08 9.55
C ALA A 13 11.47 12.64 9.18
N LEU A 14 12.32 11.66 9.53
CA LEU A 14 12.06 10.24 9.34
C LEU A 14 10.79 9.78 10.10
N VAL A 15 10.71 10.12 11.39
CA VAL A 15 9.56 9.75 12.24
C VAL A 15 8.29 10.48 11.81
N GLY A 16 8.37 11.79 11.56
CA GLY A 16 7.22 12.59 11.13
C GLY A 16 6.63 12.09 9.81
N THR A 17 7.48 11.80 8.82
CA THR A 17 7.05 11.24 7.54
C THR A 17 6.45 9.84 7.72
N GLY A 18 7.09 8.98 8.53
CA GLY A 18 6.61 7.64 8.81
C GLY A 18 5.23 7.61 9.46
N ILE A 19 5.01 8.43 10.49
CA ILE A 19 3.70 8.53 11.19
C ILE A 19 2.62 9.04 10.24
N PHE A 20 2.92 10.11 9.47
CA PHE A 20 1.96 10.67 8.52
C PHE A 20 1.54 9.63 7.47
N LEU A 21 2.50 8.96 6.85
CA LEU A 21 2.22 7.94 5.84
C LEU A 21 1.45 6.76 6.43
N GLN A 22 1.81 6.30 7.64
CA GLN A 22 1.14 5.18 8.30
C GLN A 22 -0.33 5.49 8.61
N ILE A 23 -0.62 6.69 9.14
CA ILE A 23 -2.01 7.10 9.39
C ILE A 23 -2.79 7.15 8.08
N LEU A 24 -2.18 7.72 7.03
CA LEU A 24 -2.80 7.80 5.71
C LEU A 24 -3.13 6.42 5.13
N THR A 25 -2.18 5.48 5.14
CA THR A 25 -2.41 4.11 4.63
C THR A 25 -3.40 3.35 5.50
N ALA A 26 -3.33 3.47 6.82
CA ALA A 26 -4.27 2.85 7.73
C ALA A 26 -5.71 3.31 7.45
N CYS A 27 -5.92 4.61 7.27
CA CYS A 27 -7.22 5.17 6.90
C CYS A 27 -7.72 4.62 5.54
N LEU A 28 -6.85 4.55 4.52
CA LEU A 28 -7.21 4.03 3.20
C LEU A 28 -7.55 2.53 3.22
N VAL A 29 -6.77 1.73 3.94
CA VAL A 29 -7.02 0.28 4.10
C VAL A 29 -8.28 0.05 4.93
N ALA A 30 -8.49 0.80 6.00
CA ALA A 30 -9.71 0.74 6.81
C ALA A 30 -10.94 1.08 5.96
N ALA A 31 -10.91 2.20 5.21
CA ALA A 31 -11.98 2.56 4.29
C ALA A 31 -12.24 1.47 3.24
N ARG A 32 -11.19 0.85 2.69
CA ARG A 32 -11.35 -0.28 1.76
C ARG A 32 -12.03 -1.49 2.40
N ILE A 33 -11.71 -1.81 3.65
CA ILE A 33 -12.27 -2.99 4.33
C ILE A 33 -13.72 -2.73 4.76
N THR A 34 -13.99 -1.59 5.37
CA THR A 34 -15.35 -1.23 5.84
C THR A 34 -16.33 -1.20 4.68
N THR A 35 -15.92 -0.65 3.53
CA THR A 35 -16.76 -0.58 2.33
C THR A 35 -17.06 -1.95 1.71
N ARG A 36 -16.12 -2.88 1.84
CA ARG A 36 -16.29 -4.25 1.35
C ARG A 36 -17.21 -5.07 2.25
N LEU A 37 -17.05 -4.91 3.56
CA LEU A 37 -17.91 -5.52 4.57
C LEU A 37 -19.34 -4.96 4.52
N SER A 38 -19.50 -3.63 4.35
CA SER A 38 -20.82 -3.01 4.21
C SER A 38 -21.55 -3.44 2.95
N SER A 39 -20.82 -3.81 1.90
CA SER A 39 -21.38 -4.37 0.66
C SER A 39 -21.75 -5.86 0.78
N GLY A 40 -21.59 -6.49 1.95
CA GLY A 40 -21.86 -7.92 2.18
C GLY A 40 -20.93 -8.88 1.43
N LYS A 41 -19.81 -8.39 0.88
CA LYS A 41 -18.90 -9.20 0.05
C LYS A 41 -17.79 -9.81 0.90
N PRO A 42 -17.47 -11.11 0.76
CA PRO A 42 -16.41 -11.75 1.51
C PRO A 42 -15.02 -11.22 1.12
N LEU A 43 -14.10 -11.15 2.09
CA LEU A 43 -12.71 -10.71 1.92
C LEU A 43 -11.96 -11.58 0.90
N GLN A 44 -11.55 -10.97 -0.22
CA GLN A 44 -10.78 -11.61 -1.28
C GLN A 44 -9.29 -11.71 -0.89
N TRP A 45 -8.55 -12.55 -1.60
CA TRP A 45 -7.12 -12.78 -1.32
C TRP A 45 -6.28 -11.50 -1.34
N HIS A 46 -6.56 -10.57 -2.26
CA HIS A 46 -5.85 -9.29 -2.30
C HIS A 46 -6.12 -8.42 -1.06
N ASP A 47 -7.33 -8.47 -0.47
CA ASP A 47 -7.66 -7.66 0.71
C ASP A 47 -6.97 -8.21 1.96
N ARG A 48 -6.87 -9.55 2.05
CA ARG A 48 -6.12 -10.20 3.13
C ARG A 48 -4.63 -9.88 3.04
N ALA A 49 -4.07 -9.90 1.83
CA ALA A 49 -2.67 -9.59 1.60
C ALA A 49 -2.32 -8.13 1.94
N ILE A 50 -3.17 -7.17 1.57
CA ILE A 50 -2.92 -5.76 1.90
C ILE A 50 -3.10 -5.46 3.39
N LEU A 51 -4.09 -6.10 4.03
CA LEU A 51 -4.29 -5.99 5.47
C LEU A 51 -3.09 -6.55 6.24
N LEU A 52 -2.54 -7.68 5.79
CA LEU A 52 -1.34 -8.26 6.40
C LEU A 52 -0.11 -7.37 6.16
N ALA A 53 0.04 -6.77 4.98
CA ALA A 53 1.10 -5.81 4.70
C ALA A 53 1.02 -4.58 5.64
N GLU A 54 -0.17 -4.01 5.82
CA GLU A 54 -0.42 -2.88 6.72
C GLU A 54 -0.22 -3.26 8.20
N LEU A 55 -0.62 -4.47 8.59
CA LEU A 55 -0.36 -4.96 9.96
C LEU A 55 1.14 -5.09 10.25
N LEU A 56 1.94 -5.43 9.24
CA LEU A 56 3.40 -5.51 9.34
C LEU A 56 4.09 -4.14 9.23
N SER A 57 3.48 -3.14 8.59
CA SER A 57 4.08 -1.80 8.52
C SER A 57 4.10 -1.10 9.89
N LEU A 58 3.13 -1.39 10.76
CA LEU A 58 3.07 -0.88 12.14
C LEU A 58 4.31 -1.22 12.98
N PRO A 59 4.68 -2.50 13.21
CA PRO A 59 5.86 -2.84 13.99
C PRO A 59 7.15 -2.32 13.34
N GLN A 60 7.23 -2.28 12.00
CA GLN A 60 8.35 -1.64 11.32
C GLN A 60 8.52 -0.18 11.78
N LEU A 61 7.44 0.62 11.76
CA LEU A 61 7.49 2.01 12.21
C LEU A 61 7.87 2.13 13.69
N ILE A 62 7.34 1.26 14.56
CA ILE A 62 7.68 1.24 15.99
C ILE A 62 9.19 1.02 16.18
N PHE A 63 9.79 0.06 15.48
CA PHE A 63 11.23 -0.17 15.56
C PHE A 63 12.06 0.98 15.00
N VAL A 64 11.58 1.68 13.97
CA VAL A 64 12.24 2.90 13.45
C VAL A 64 12.18 4.04 14.46
N ILE A 65 11.04 4.25 15.13
CA ILE A 65 10.90 5.25 16.20
C ILE A 65 11.85 4.90 17.36
N ASN A 66 11.88 3.63 17.76
CA ASN A 66 12.79 3.15 18.80
C ASN A 66 14.27 3.31 18.40
N ALA A 67 14.63 3.09 17.14
CA ALA A 67 16.00 3.37 16.69
C ALA A 67 16.34 4.86 16.78
N THR A 68 15.38 5.73 16.43
CA THR A 68 15.55 7.19 16.45
C THR A 68 15.72 7.71 17.88
N SER A 69 15.06 7.12 18.88
CA SER A 69 15.28 7.49 20.29
C SER A 69 16.69 7.17 20.79
N TYR A 70 17.38 6.20 20.17
CA TYR A 70 18.81 5.92 20.42
C TYR A 70 19.77 6.78 19.57
N GLY A 71 19.27 7.78 18.84
CA GLY A 71 20.11 8.69 18.03
C GLY A 71 20.27 8.29 16.56
N PHE A 72 19.47 7.35 16.04
CA PHE A 72 19.45 7.05 14.62
C PHE A 72 19.05 8.28 13.79
N GLY A 73 19.75 8.53 12.68
CA GLY A 73 19.61 9.74 11.86
C GLY A 73 20.47 10.94 12.31
N SER A 74 21.17 10.83 13.44
CA SER A 74 22.24 11.78 13.82
C SER A 74 23.60 11.30 13.30
N HIS A 75 24.59 12.20 13.28
CA HIS A 75 25.96 11.82 12.92
C HIS A 75 26.47 10.73 13.86
N GLN A 76 27.01 9.65 13.28
CA GLN A 76 27.39 8.45 14.04
C GLN A 76 28.34 8.83 15.18
N GLN A 77 29.26 9.76 14.94
CA GLN A 77 30.27 10.24 15.90
C GLN A 77 29.67 10.80 17.21
N VAL A 78 28.47 11.38 17.16
CA VAL A 78 27.81 12.03 18.30
C VAL A 78 27.09 11.02 19.21
N VAL A 79 26.74 9.84 18.67
CA VAL A 79 25.98 8.81 19.40
C VAL A 79 26.92 7.92 20.21
N SER A 80 26.57 7.62 21.47
CA SER A 80 27.34 6.71 22.34
C SER A 80 27.33 5.27 21.81
N LEU A 81 28.40 4.51 22.07
CA LEU A 81 28.52 3.11 21.61
C LEU A 81 27.33 2.20 22.00
N PRO A 82 26.85 2.18 23.26
CA PRO A 82 25.70 1.35 23.63
C PRO A 82 24.41 1.76 22.91
N ASN A 83 24.21 3.05 22.67
CA ASN A 83 23.06 3.53 21.90
C ASN A 83 23.15 3.13 20.42
N ARG A 84 24.36 3.14 19.84
CA ARG A 84 24.58 2.66 18.46
C ARG A 84 24.18 1.19 18.31
N THR A 85 24.61 0.33 19.24
CA THR A 85 24.24 -1.09 19.29
C THR A 85 22.72 -1.28 19.36
N ALA A 86 22.03 -0.52 20.22
CA ALA A 86 20.58 -0.59 20.37
C ALA A 86 19.82 -0.10 19.12
N ALA A 87 20.29 0.98 18.50
CA ALA A 87 19.74 1.52 17.26
C ALA A 87 19.86 0.52 16.11
N GLN A 88 21.06 -0.08 15.92
CA GLN A 88 21.31 -1.05 14.86
C GLN A 88 20.45 -2.31 15.01
N ARG A 89 20.27 -2.82 16.23
CA ARG A 89 19.34 -3.95 16.49
C ARG A 89 17.91 -3.61 16.06
N SER A 90 17.44 -2.42 16.40
CA SER A 90 16.08 -1.99 16.07
C SER A 90 15.89 -1.84 14.56
N ILE A 91 16.84 -1.22 13.86
CA ILE A 91 16.80 -1.07 12.40
C ILE A 91 16.91 -2.41 11.67
N PHE A 92 17.73 -3.34 12.18
CA PHE A 92 17.82 -4.67 11.61
C PHE A 92 16.45 -5.36 11.59
N ILE A 93 15.72 -5.33 12.71
CA ILE A 93 14.38 -5.91 12.82
C ILE A 93 13.40 -5.17 11.90
N ALA A 94 13.45 -3.83 11.87
CA ALA A 94 12.62 -3.02 10.98
C ALA A 94 12.84 -3.37 9.50
N GLN A 95 14.08 -3.57 9.07
CA GLN A 95 14.40 -3.97 7.68
C GLN A 95 13.86 -5.35 7.32
N VAL A 96 13.96 -6.32 8.24
CA VAL A 96 13.40 -7.65 8.01
C VAL A 96 11.89 -7.55 7.82
N ILE A 97 11.18 -6.87 8.72
CA ILE A 97 9.73 -6.67 8.62
C ILE A 97 9.36 -5.96 7.32
N TRP A 98 10.15 -4.94 6.93
CA TRP A 98 9.95 -4.21 5.69
C TRP A 98 9.99 -5.12 4.46
N TYR A 99 10.93 -6.07 4.35
CA TYR A 99 10.98 -7.02 3.23
C TYR A 99 9.67 -7.80 3.09
N PHE A 100 9.12 -8.30 4.19
CA PHE A 100 7.85 -9.03 4.16
C PHE A 100 6.67 -8.12 3.78
N SER A 101 6.60 -6.93 4.39
CA SER A 101 5.50 -5.98 4.16
C SER A 101 5.46 -5.50 2.70
N THR A 102 6.60 -5.09 2.12
CA THR A 102 6.66 -4.63 0.72
C THR A 102 6.31 -5.74 -0.27
N THR A 103 6.79 -6.97 -0.04
CA THR A 103 6.46 -8.11 -0.90
C THR A 103 4.97 -8.43 -0.84
N LEU A 104 4.35 -8.42 0.34
CA LEU A 104 2.91 -8.66 0.50
C LEU A 104 2.06 -7.56 -0.15
N ALA A 105 2.47 -6.30 -0.05
CA ALA A 105 1.80 -5.19 -0.74
C ALA A 105 1.80 -5.41 -2.26
N LYS A 106 2.93 -5.78 -2.85
CA LYS A 106 3.04 -6.08 -4.30
C LYS A 106 2.24 -7.31 -4.71
N VAL A 107 2.26 -8.36 -3.90
CA VAL A 107 1.43 -9.56 -4.11
C VAL A 107 -0.07 -9.19 -4.08
N SER A 108 -0.50 -8.29 -3.19
CA SER A 108 -1.88 -7.79 -3.19
C SER A 108 -2.24 -7.09 -4.51
N VAL A 109 -1.35 -6.23 -5.04
CA VAL A 109 -1.55 -5.57 -6.34
C VAL A 109 -1.70 -6.59 -7.47
N VAL A 110 -0.81 -7.60 -7.54
CA VAL A 110 -0.91 -8.66 -8.56
C VAL A 110 -2.23 -9.43 -8.44
N CYS A 111 -2.61 -9.81 -7.21
CA CYS A 111 -3.88 -10.49 -6.95
C CYS A 111 -5.10 -9.64 -7.31
N LEU A 112 -5.02 -8.31 -7.12
CA LEU A 112 -6.06 -7.38 -7.53
C LEU A 112 -6.17 -7.34 -9.06
N LEU A 113 -5.05 -7.18 -9.76
CA LEU A 113 -4.99 -7.18 -11.22
C LEU A 113 -5.48 -8.52 -11.82
N LEU A 114 -5.17 -9.64 -11.18
CA LEU A 114 -5.68 -10.96 -11.54
C LEU A 114 -7.21 -11.05 -11.37
N SER A 115 -7.76 -10.47 -10.30
CA SER A 115 -9.20 -10.46 -10.05
C SER A 115 -9.97 -9.59 -11.05
N LEU A 116 -9.35 -8.50 -11.54
CA LEU A 116 -9.95 -7.63 -12.54
C LEU A 116 -9.99 -8.27 -13.94
N LYS A 117 -9.02 -9.11 -14.27
CA LYS A 117 -8.91 -9.73 -15.60
C LYS A 117 -8.66 -11.22 -15.51
N ARG A 118 -9.74 -12.01 -15.45
CA ARG A 118 -9.65 -13.48 -15.50
C ARG A 118 -9.86 -14.06 -16.92
N THR A 119 -9.60 -13.27 -17.95
CA THR A 119 -10.05 -13.60 -19.31
C THR A 119 -9.09 -14.48 -20.10
N SER A 120 -7.77 -14.43 -19.83
CA SER A 120 -6.77 -15.18 -20.60
C SER A 120 -5.93 -16.09 -19.72
N ARG A 121 -5.73 -17.35 -20.12
CA ARG A 121 -4.84 -18.30 -19.44
C ARG A 121 -3.41 -17.75 -19.34
N ALA A 122 -2.92 -17.07 -20.37
CA ALA A 122 -1.59 -16.45 -20.35
C ALA A 122 -1.45 -15.39 -19.24
N TRP A 123 -2.50 -14.61 -19.00
CA TRP A 123 -2.52 -13.60 -17.94
C TRP A 123 -2.50 -14.22 -16.53
N ILE A 124 -3.25 -15.31 -16.36
CA ILE A 124 -3.29 -16.04 -15.09
C ILE A 124 -1.91 -16.63 -14.79
N ILE A 125 -1.29 -17.29 -15.78
CA ILE A 125 0.06 -17.87 -15.65
C ILE A 125 1.08 -16.78 -15.33
N PHE A 126 1.06 -15.66 -16.06
CA PHE A 126 1.94 -14.52 -15.80
C PHE A 126 1.80 -13.99 -14.37
N SER A 127 0.58 -13.86 -13.86
CA SER A 127 0.33 -13.37 -12.50
C SER A 127 0.88 -14.31 -11.43
N TYR A 128 0.69 -15.63 -11.60
CA TYR A 128 1.27 -16.61 -10.67
C TYR A 128 2.80 -16.63 -10.73
N ILE A 129 3.40 -16.50 -11.92
CA ILE A 129 4.86 -16.39 -12.05
C ILE A 129 5.37 -15.14 -11.34
N ALA A 130 4.70 -13.99 -11.51
CA ALA A 130 5.08 -12.75 -10.83
C ALA A 130 5.03 -12.89 -9.31
N ILE A 131 3.96 -13.48 -8.76
CA ILE A 131 3.84 -13.77 -7.32
C ILE A 131 4.96 -14.69 -6.86
N SER A 132 5.24 -15.77 -7.60
CA SER A 132 6.31 -16.72 -7.27
C SER A 132 7.68 -16.05 -7.27
N ILE A 133 7.98 -15.17 -8.24
CA ILE A 133 9.25 -14.42 -8.29
C ILE A 133 9.38 -13.52 -7.05
N LEU A 134 8.33 -12.79 -6.70
CA LEU A 134 8.31 -11.91 -5.52
C LEU A 134 8.57 -12.67 -4.21
N LEU A 135 7.91 -13.83 -4.03
CA LEU A 135 8.08 -14.67 -2.85
C LEU A 135 9.44 -15.38 -2.83
N CYS A 136 9.93 -15.84 -3.99
CA CYS A 136 11.25 -16.45 -4.10
C CYS A 136 12.37 -15.44 -3.86
N ALA A 137 12.21 -14.17 -4.23
CA ALA A 137 13.19 -13.11 -3.97
C ALA A 137 13.31 -12.77 -2.47
N LEU A 138 12.25 -12.97 -1.69
CA LEU A 138 12.20 -12.71 -0.25
C LEU A 138 13.08 -13.68 0.56
N ILE A 139 13.21 -14.93 0.12
CA ILE A 139 13.94 -15.96 0.87
C ILE A 139 15.46 -15.66 0.91
N PRO A 140 16.16 -15.45 -0.22
CA PRO A 140 17.60 -15.15 -0.21
C PRO A 140 17.94 -13.86 0.52
N ILE A 141 17.16 -12.79 0.36
CA ILE A 141 17.45 -11.52 1.04
C ILE A 141 17.36 -11.65 2.56
N THR A 142 16.33 -12.37 3.04
CA THR A 142 16.14 -12.62 4.47
C THR A 142 17.23 -13.53 5.01
N LEU A 143 17.54 -14.63 4.32
CA LEU A 143 18.60 -15.55 4.73
C LEU A 143 19.96 -14.84 4.77
N THR A 144 20.30 -14.05 3.75
CA THR A 144 21.56 -13.29 3.77
C THR A 144 21.59 -12.28 4.90
N GLN A 145 20.49 -11.62 5.28
CA GLN A 145 20.51 -10.73 6.45
C GLN A 145 20.88 -11.44 7.76
N PHE A 146 20.38 -12.65 7.99
CA PHE A 146 20.71 -13.41 9.20
C PHE A 146 22.04 -14.16 9.13
N LEU A 147 22.46 -14.56 7.93
CA LEU A 147 23.62 -15.44 7.70
C LEU A 147 24.86 -14.71 7.19
N ALA A 148 24.78 -13.41 6.89
CA ALA A 148 25.90 -12.63 6.35
C ALA A 148 27.14 -12.68 7.24
N CYS A 149 26.99 -12.77 8.57
CA CYS A 149 28.09 -12.86 9.52
C CYS A 149 27.78 -13.85 10.65
N ARG A 150 28.78 -14.64 11.05
CA ARG A 150 28.74 -15.53 12.22
C ARG A 150 29.87 -15.16 13.18
N PRO A 151 29.61 -14.97 14.49
CA PRO A 151 28.28 -14.97 15.12
C PRO A 151 27.45 -13.74 14.72
N PHE A 152 26.12 -13.89 14.73
CA PHE A 152 25.19 -12.81 14.37
C PHE A 152 25.37 -11.56 15.26
N SER A 153 25.93 -11.75 16.47
CA SER A 153 26.25 -10.67 17.41
C SER A 153 27.21 -9.60 16.89
N VAL A 154 27.98 -9.91 15.83
CA VAL A 154 28.91 -8.97 15.19
C VAL A 154 28.20 -7.75 14.60
N TYR A 155 26.91 -7.86 14.25
CA TYR A 155 26.13 -6.75 13.71
C TYR A 155 25.95 -5.59 14.70
N TRP A 156 26.04 -5.84 16.00
CA TRP A 156 25.78 -4.84 17.04
C TRP A 156 26.86 -4.77 18.11
N ASP A 157 27.68 -5.81 18.29
CA ASP A 157 28.78 -5.84 19.24
C ASP A 157 30.14 -5.87 18.51
N PRO A 158 30.86 -4.74 18.46
CA PRO A 158 32.18 -4.67 17.84
C PRO A 158 33.24 -5.54 18.52
N ALA A 159 33.04 -5.93 19.79
CA ALA A 159 34.01 -6.71 20.54
C ALA A 159 34.18 -8.13 19.99
N VAL A 160 33.13 -8.67 19.34
CA VAL A 160 33.12 -10.04 18.78
C VAL A 160 33.65 -10.06 17.35
N ARG A 161 34.02 -8.89 16.78
CA ARG A 161 34.42 -8.75 15.37
C ARG A 161 35.67 -9.53 15.00
N PHE A 162 36.58 -9.80 15.95
CA PHE A 162 37.82 -10.54 15.70
C PHE A 162 37.60 -12.04 15.46
N GLN A 163 36.45 -12.59 15.85
CA GLN A 163 36.08 -14.00 15.63
C GLN A 163 35.03 -14.16 14.53
N ALA A 164 34.71 -13.07 13.83
CA ALA A 164 33.63 -13.02 12.85
C ALA A 164 34.03 -13.65 11.52
N VAL A 165 33.30 -14.66 11.08
CA VAL A 165 33.34 -15.13 9.69
C VAL A 165 32.17 -14.49 8.96
N CYS A 166 32.47 -13.52 8.11
CA CYS A 166 31.49 -12.82 7.29
C CYS A 166 31.62 -13.20 5.82
N TRP A 167 30.49 -13.18 5.12
CA TRP A 167 30.47 -13.26 3.67
C TRP A 167 31.21 -12.07 3.06
N THR A 168 31.75 -12.26 1.86
CA THR A 168 32.45 -11.16 1.18
C THR A 168 31.49 -9.99 0.96
N ARG A 169 31.99 -8.76 1.14
CA ARG A 169 31.20 -7.54 0.89
C ARG A 169 30.55 -7.54 -0.50
N ARG A 170 31.23 -8.14 -1.50
CA ARG A 170 30.69 -8.32 -2.85
C ARG A 170 29.48 -9.25 -2.89
N ALA A 171 29.49 -10.37 -2.17
CA ALA A 171 28.36 -11.30 -2.12
C ALA A 171 27.12 -10.66 -1.46
N ILE A 172 27.33 -9.95 -0.35
CA ILE A 172 26.25 -9.22 0.34
C ILE A 172 25.66 -8.14 -0.57
N ALA A 173 26.52 -7.32 -1.18
CA ALA A 173 26.08 -6.26 -2.10
C ALA A 173 25.36 -6.82 -3.33
N ALA A 174 25.85 -7.92 -3.92
CA ALA A 174 25.21 -8.55 -5.08
C ALA A 174 23.79 -9.02 -4.74
N ASN A 175 23.57 -9.60 -3.56
CA ASN A 175 22.24 -10.05 -3.14
C ASN A 175 21.27 -8.88 -2.89
N VAL A 176 21.75 -7.81 -2.25
CA VAL A 176 20.96 -6.58 -2.05
C VAL A 176 20.59 -5.95 -3.40
N ILE A 177 21.53 -5.85 -4.34
CA ILE A 177 21.28 -5.33 -5.69
C ILE A 177 20.25 -6.20 -6.42
N ALA A 178 20.40 -7.53 -6.36
CA ALA A 178 19.47 -8.45 -7.00
C ALA A 178 18.04 -8.27 -6.48
N PHE A 179 17.87 -8.20 -5.16
CA PHE A 179 16.56 -7.93 -4.54
C PHE A 179 15.99 -6.58 -4.97
N SER A 180 16.79 -5.51 -4.92
CA SER A 180 16.35 -4.18 -5.34
C SER A 180 15.95 -4.11 -6.81
N VAL A 181 16.68 -4.80 -7.70
CA VAL A 181 16.35 -4.87 -9.13
C VAL A 181 15.01 -5.57 -9.34
N ILE A 182 14.77 -6.71 -8.66
CA ILE A 182 13.49 -7.41 -8.72
C ILE A 182 12.35 -6.53 -8.23
N GLN A 183 12.56 -5.81 -7.12
CA GLN A 183 11.57 -4.89 -6.56
C GLN A 183 11.25 -3.75 -7.54
N ALA A 184 12.27 -3.06 -8.08
CA ALA A 184 12.09 -1.95 -9.00
C ALA A 184 11.45 -2.39 -10.33
N LEU A 185 11.89 -3.53 -10.88
CA LEU A 185 11.27 -4.10 -12.09
C LEU A 185 9.81 -4.47 -11.85
N SER A 186 9.49 -5.03 -10.68
CA SER A 186 8.11 -5.35 -10.32
C SER A 186 7.25 -4.08 -10.29
N ASP A 187 7.75 -2.97 -9.74
CA ASP A 187 7.01 -1.71 -9.69
C ASP A 187 6.74 -1.15 -11.08
N VAL A 188 7.75 -1.17 -11.97
CA VAL A 188 7.61 -0.74 -13.36
C VAL A 188 6.64 -1.63 -14.14
N VAL A 189 6.74 -2.95 -13.98
CA VAL A 189 5.83 -3.89 -14.65
C VAL A 189 4.39 -3.67 -14.17
N LEU A 190 4.18 -3.56 -12.86
CA LEU A 190 2.86 -3.32 -12.28
C LEU A 190 2.29 -1.96 -12.67
N SER A 191 3.13 -0.93 -12.81
CA SER A 191 2.69 0.39 -13.26
C SER A 191 2.34 0.43 -14.74
N LEU A 192 3.04 -0.34 -15.59
CA LEU A 192 2.79 -0.36 -17.04
C LEU A 192 1.57 -1.21 -17.42
N ILE A 193 1.20 -2.21 -16.62
CA ILE A 193 0.01 -3.03 -16.85
C ILE A 193 -1.24 -2.19 -17.13
N PRO A 194 -1.68 -1.26 -16.24
CA PRO A 194 -2.90 -0.48 -16.46
C PRO A 194 -2.80 0.45 -17.69
N LEU A 195 -1.60 0.89 -18.09
CA LEU A 195 -1.40 1.67 -19.33
C LEU A 195 -1.81 0.89 -20.58
N THR A 196 -1.51 -0.40 -20.63
CA THR A 196 -1.87 -1.23 -21.79
C THR A 196 -3.38 -1.35 -22.00
N PHE A 197 -4.18 -1.13 -20.95
CA PHE A 197 -5.64 -1.09 -21.03
C PHE A 197 -6.14 0.26 -21.53
N LEU A 198 -5.52 1.37 -21.09
CA LEU A 198 -5.86 2.71 -21.57
C LEU A 198 -5.74 2.83 -23.09
N LEU A 199 -4.73 2.20 -23.68
CA LEU A 199 -4.50 2.26 -25.13
C LEU A 199 -5.53 1.48 -25.96
N LYS A 200 -6.28 0.56 -25.34
CA LYS A 200 -7.23 -0.32 -26.04
C LYS A 200 -8.69 0.03 -25.81
N LEU A 201 -9.01 0.90 -24.85
CA LEU A 201 -10.38 1.15 -24.41
C LEU A 201 -10.66 2.65 -24.25
N ASN A 202 -11.75 3.12 -24.86
CA ASN A 202 -12.23 4.51 -24.71
C ASN A 202 -12.83 4.72 -23.32
N LEU A 203 -11.96 4.97 -22.33
CA LEU A 203 -12.35 5.17 -20.94
C LEU A 203 -12.73 6.64 -20.65
N PRO A 204 -13.72 6.89 -19.77
CA PRO A 204 -14.07 8.25 -19.37
C PRO A 204 -12.91 8.93 -18.64
N LEU A 205 -12.85 10.27 -18.71
CA LEU A 205 -11.72 11.08 -18.21
C LEU A 205 -11.33 10.77 -16.76
N ARG A 206 -12.32 10.49 -15.90
CA ARG A 206 -12.10 10.15 -14.48
C ARG A 206 -11.27 8.88 -14.32
N GLU A 207 -11.52 7.86 -15.14
CA GLU A 207 -10.78 6.60 -15.07
C GLU A 207 -9.35 6.77 -15.58
N ARG A 208 -9.19 7.59 -16.62
CA ARG A 208 -7.89 7.94 -17.17
C ARG A 208 -7.01 8.62 -16.12
N ILE A 209 -7.57 9.57 -15.36
CA ILE A 209 -6.84 10.26 -14.27
C ILE A 209 -6.37 9.26 -13.20
N VAL A 210 -7.25 8.39 -12.71
CA VAL A 210 -6.89 7.41 -11.67
C VAL A 210 -5.79 6.47 -12.16
N ILE A 211 -5.87 6.00 -13.40
CA ILE A 211 -4.84 5.14 -13.98
C ILE A 211 -3.51 5.90 -14.11
N SER A 212 -3.54 7.16 -14.55
CA SER A 212 -2.32 7.99 -14.60
C SER A 212 -1.68 8.19 -13.23
N ILE A 213 -2.47 8.36 -12.17
CA ILE A 213 -1.96 8.44 -10.79
C ILE A 213 -1.32 7.12 -10.38
N LEU A 214 -1.97 5.98 -10.63
CA LEU A 214 -1.43 4.65 -10.33
C LEU A 214 -0.10 4.38 -11.03
N MET A 215 0.02 4.80 -12.29
CA MET A 215 1.27 4.73 -13.04
C MET A 215 2.36 5.58 -12.39
N GLY A 216 2.04 6.82 -12.02
CA GLY A 216 2.96 7.72 -11.34
C GLY A 216 3.47 7.17 -10.02
N LEU A 217 2.59 6.54 -9.23
CA LEU A 217 2.96 5.91 -7.95
C LEU A 217 3.94 4.75 -8.14
N GLY A 218 3.74 3.90 -9.15
CA GLY A 218 4.67 2.80 -9.43
C GLY A 218 6.04 3.28 -9.96
N LEU A 219 6.07 4.37 -10.74
CA LEU A 219 7.32 5.01 -11.15
C LEU A 219 8.04 5.69 -9.98
N LEU A 220 7.28 6.28 -9.05
CA LEU A 220 7.84 6.83 -7.83
C LEU A 220 8.46 5.72 -6.97
N ALA A 221 7.76 4.61 -6.78
CA ALA A 221 8.27 3.44 -6.05
C ALA A 221 9.57 2.92 -6.68
N SER A 222 9.62 2.73 -8.01
CA SER A 222 10.84 2.30 -8.69
C SER A 222 11.99 3.29 -8.55
N ALA A 223 11.72 4.60 -8.62
CA ALA A 223 12.72 5.63 -8.38
C ALA A 223 13.29 5.56 -6.95
N THR A 224 12.44 5.35 -5.93
CA THR A 224 12.92 5.18 -4.54
C THR A 224 13.78 3.93 -4.37
N ALA A 225 13.43 2.81 -5.02
CA ALA A 225 14.21 1.57 -4.97
C ALA A 225 15.59 1.74 -5.64
N ILE A 226 15.66 2.46 -6.76
CA ILE A 226 16.92 2.79 -7.43
C ILE A 226 17.78 3.69 -6.54
N ALA A 227 17.22 4.76 -6.00
CA ALA A 227 17.92 5.68 -5.09
C ALA A 227 18.52 4.93 -3.89
N ARG A 228 17.73 4.06 -3.26
CA ARG A 228 18.17 3.21 -2.13
C ARG A 228 19.36 2.34 -2.50
N THR A 229 19.36 1.76 -3.70
CA THR A 229 20.44 0.89 -4.19
C THR A 229 21.72 1.68 -4.45
N VAL A 230 21.61 2.87 -5.05
CA VAL A 230 22.76 3.76 -5.31
C VAL A 230 23.42 4.16 -4.00
N ILE A 231 22.61 4.57 -3.00
CA ILE A 231 23.09 4.98 -1.68
C ILE A 231 23.72 3.79 -0.94
N GLY A 232 23.10 2.60 -0.99
CA GLY A 232 23.60 1.41 -0.31
C GLY A 232 24.91 0.84 -0.89
N VAL A 233 25.17 1.02 -2.19
CA VAL A 233 26.41 0.56 -2.84
C VAL A 233 27.59 1.50 -2.57
N LYS A 234 27.32 2.80 -2.42
CA LYS A 234 28.32 3.84 -2.11
C LYS A 234 27.99 4.52 -0.77
N PRO A 235 28.10 3.79 0.36
CA PRO A 235 27.81 4.38 1.66
C PRO A 235 28.79 5.52 1.95
N GLY A 236 28.26 6.63 2.46
CA GLY A 236 29.07 7.78 2.87
C GLY A 236 29.90 7.50 4.13
N PRO A 237 30.71 8.48 4.58
CA PRO A 237 31.51 8.34 5.80
C PRO A 237 30.65 8.19 7.07
N ASP A 238 29.42 8.73 7.06
CA ASP A 238 28.45 8.60 8.15
C ASP A 238 27.43 7.50 7.84
N MET A 239 27.63 6.30 8.40
CA MET A 239 26.73 5.16 8.17
C MET A 239 25.33 5.43 8.73
N PHE A 240 25.21 6.04 9.92
CA PHE A 240 23.91 6.28 10.57
C PHE A 240 23.00 7.22 9.78
N ARG A 241 23.58 8.24 9.14
CA ARG A 241 22.83 9.19 8.32
C ARG A 241 22.42 8.56 6.99
N THR A 242 23.36 7.87 6.35
CA THR A 242 23.12 7.12 5.11
C THR A 242 22.02 6.06 5.30
N ASP A 243 22.05 5.32 6.41
CA ASP A 243 21.05 4.30 6.74
C ASP A 243 19.68 4.91 7.05
N ALA A 244 19.63 6.11 7.66
CA ALA A 244 18.38 6.83 7.89
C ALA A 244 17.72 7.25 6.57
N ASP A 245 18.49 7.76 5.61
CA ASP A 245 17.99 8.13 4.28
C ASP A 245 17.48 6.90 3.51
N ILE A 246 18.19 5.78 3.59
CA ILE A 246 17.76 4.48 3.05
C ILE A 246 16.43 4.04 3.68
N THR A 247 16.30 4.20 5.00
CA THR A 247 15.10 3.82 5.76
C THR A 247 13.92 4.71 5.39
N LEU A 248 14.13 6.02 5.19
CA LEU A 248 13.10 6.94 4.72
C LEU A 248 12.58 6.53 3.34
N LEU A 249 13.49 6.24 2.40
CA LEU A 249 13.12 5.75 1.07
C LEU A 249 12.39 4.40 1.13
N ALA A 250 12.71 3.54 2.10
CA ALA A 250 12.02 2.28 2.34
C ALA A 250 10.59 2.48 2.88
N LEU A 251 10.39 3.43 3.78
CA LEU A 251 9.07 3.82 4.28
C LEU A 251 8.20 4.37 3.16
N ILE A 252 8.72 5.30 2.35
CA ILE A 252 7.98 5.89 1.23
C ILE A 252 7.56 4.80 0.24
N ASP A 253 8.50 3.95 -0.20
CA ASP A 253 8.25 2.84 -1.11
C ASP A 253 7.11 1.92 -0.63
N LEU A 254 7.17 1.51 0.64
CA LEU A 254 6.14 0.64 1.22
C LEU A 254 4.75 1.30 1.19
N HIS A 255 4.64 2.54 1.67
CA HIS A 255 3.35 3.21 1.79
C HIS A 255 2.79 3.61 0.42
N VAL A 256 3.65 4.00 -0.52
CA VAL A 256 3.26 4.22 -1.93
C VAL A 256 2.71 2.93 -2.53
N GLY A 257 3.34 1.78 -2.27
CA GLY A 257 2.83 0.47 -2.67
C GLY A 257 1.44 0.16 -2.11
N ILE A 258 1.21 0.48 -0.83
CA ILE A 258 -0.10 0.28 -0.18
C ILE A 258 -1.17 1.22 -0.75
N ILE A 259 -0.84 2.49 -1.00
CA ILE A 259 -1.74 3.45 -1.64
C ILE A 259 -2.09 2.95 -3.06
N ALA A 260 -1.11 2.53 -3.84
CA ALA A 260 -1.33 2.00 -5.19
C ALA A 260 -2.23 0.76 -5.19
N ALA A 261 -2.10 -0.12 -4.18
CA ALA A 261 -2.95 -1.28 -4.03
C ALA A 261 -4.41 -0.93 -3.67
N THR A 262 -4.62 0.13 -2.88
CA THR A 262 -5.94 0.51 -2.35
C THR A 262 -6.76 1.39 -3.30
N LEU A 263 -6.11 2.21 -4.12
CA LEU A 263 -6.76 3.15 -5.05
C LEU A 263 -7.76 2.53 -6.04
N PRO A 264 -7.49 1.39 -6.72
CA PRO A 264 -8.40 0.87 -7.74
C PRO A 264 -9.74 0.42 -7.15
N THR A 265 -9.74 -0.15 -5.94
CA THR A 265 -10.99 -0.53 -5.26
C THR A 265 -11.72 0.65 -4.69
N LEU A 266 -11.00 1.67 -4.24
CA LEU A 266 -11.60 2.86 -3.67
C LEU A 266 -12.35 3.67 -4.73
N LYS A 267 -11.88 3.68 -5.98
CA LYS A 267 -12.63 4.23 -7.13
C LYS A 267 -13.99 3.55 -7.31
N ALA A 268 -14.02 2.22 -7.39
CA ALA A 268 -15.28 1.47 -7.55
C ALA A 268 -16.25 1.76 -6.39
N PHE A 269 -15.70 2.02 -5.20
CA PHE A 269 -16.48 2.48 -4.06
C PHE A 269 -16.97 3.91 -4.20
N PHE A 270 -16.13 4.89 -4.58
CA PHE A 270 -16.56 6.28 -4.74
C PHE A 270 -17.66 6.41 -5.80
N GLU A 271 -17.58 5.66 -6.90
CA GLU A 271 -18.67 5.63 -7.88
C GLU A 271 -19.95 5.04 -7.28
N GLY A 272 -19.85 3.93 -6.54
CA GLY A 272 -21.01 3.33 -5.86
C GLY A 272 -21.62 4.22 -4.77
N CYS A 273 -20.79 4.88 -3.96
CA CYS A 273 -21.21 5.76 -2.88
C CYS A 273 -21.82 7.05 -3.43
N LEU A 274 -21.24 7.63 -4.49
CA LEU A 274 -21.78 8.81 -5.16
C LEU A 274 -23.11 8.48 -5.85
N VAL A 275 -23.24 7.29 -6.47
CA VAL A 275 -24.53 6.79 -6.96
C VAL A 275 -25.52 6.57 -5.82
N SER A 276 -25.08 6.01 -4.69
CA SER A 276 -25.96 5.78 -3.53
C SER A 276 -26.41 7.08 -2.88
N ILE A 277 -25.56 8.12 -2.82
CA ILE A 277 -25.88 9.45 -2.34
C ILE A 277 -26.80 10.17 -3.34
N ILE A 278 -26.56 10.04 -4.65
CA ILE A 278 -27.47 10.56 -5.67
C ILE A 278 -28.83 9.88 -5.57
N ASN A 279 -28.87 8.55 -5.44
CA ASN A 279 -30.11 7.78 -5.31
C ASN A 279 -30.82 8.09 -4.00
N TRP A 280 -30.09 8.23 -2.89
CA TRP A 280 -30.63 8.66 -1.61
C TRP A 280 -31.20 10.09 -1.69
N SER A 281 -30.50 11.03 -2.32
CA SER A 281 -31.02 12.39 -2.58
C SER A 281 -32.19 12.43 -3.57
N ARG A 282 -32.34 11.39 -4.39
CA ARG A 282 -33.46 11.21 -5.31
C ARG A 282 -34.66 10.58 -4.60
N GLU A 283 -34.42 9.66 -3.68
CA GLU A 283 -35.42 9.05 -2.78
C GLU A 283 -35.96 10.10 -1.78
N GLU A 284 -35.10 11.01 -1.31
CA GLU A 284 -35.48 12.12 -0.41
C GLU A 284 -36.28 13.21 -1.13
N ARG A 285 -36.12 13.35 -2.46
CA ARG A 285 -37.02 14.15 -3.29
C ARG A 285 -38.31 13.37 -3.49
N THR A 286 -39.16 13.39 -2.47
CA THR A 286 -40.48 12.76 -2.45
C THR A 286 -41.27 13.10 -3.72
N GLU A 287 -42.03 12.13 -4.25
CA GLU A 287 -42.96 12.36 -5.36
C GLU A 287 -43.85 13.59 -5.10
N GLU A 288 -44.15 13.90 -3.84
CA GLU A 288 -44.88 15.08 -3.38
C GLU A 288 -44.18 16.41 -3.69
N GLU A 289 -42.85 16.53 -3.53
CA GLU A 289 -42.12 17.75 -3.89
C GLU A 289 -42.08 17.95 -5.41
N VAL A 290 -41.91 16.86 -6.17
CA VAL A 290 -41.93 16.90 -7.64
C VAL A 290 -43.33 17.25 -8.13
N ARG A 291 -44.39 16.66 -7.53
CA ARG A 291 -45.80 17.02 -7.80
C ARG A 291 -46.11 18.46 -7.43
N ALA A 292 -45.69 18.93 -6.26
CA ALA A 292 -45.92 20.30 -5.82
C ALA A 292 -45.27 21.32 -6.78
N THR A 293 -44.10 20.98 -7.31
CA THR A 293 -43.41 21.80 -8.31
C THR A 293 -44.11 21.78 -9.66
N LEU A 294 -44.60 20.61 -10.11
CA LEU A 294 -45.37 20.47 -11.35
C LEU A 294 -46.75 21.14 -11.28
N CYS A 295 -47.44 21.10 -10.14
CA CYS A 295 -48.67 21.85 -9.89
C CYS A 295 -48.41 23.36 -9.88
N LYS A 296 -47.28 23.83 -9.29
CA LYS A 296 -46.87 25.25 -9.35
C LYS A 296 -46.56 25.72 -10.78
N LEU A 297 -46.07 24.83 -11.64
CA LEU A 297 -45.78 25.11 -13.04
C LEU A 297 -47.01 24.95 -13.96
N GLY A 298 -48.19 24.61 -13.40
CA GLY A 298 -49.43 24.45 -14.16
C GLY A 298 -49.45 23.22 -15.09
N LEU A 299 -48.57 22.25 -14.86
CA LEU A 299 -48.43 21.03 -15.68
C LEU A 299 -49.27 19.85 -15.17
N LEU A 300 -49.87 19.96 -13.98
CA LEU A 300 -50.74 18.98 -13.35
C LEU A 300 -51.94 19.69 -12.71
N ASP A 301 -53.16 19.21 -12.99
CA ASP A 301 -54.38 19.69 -12.34
C ASP A 301 -54.47 19.19 -10.89
N GLN A 302 -54.92 20.05 -9.97
CA GLN A 302 -54.99 19.82 -8.51
C GLN A 302 -55.93 18.67 -8.04
N GLY A 303 -56.54 17.91 -8.96
CA GLY A 303 -57.68 17.04 -8.66
C GLY A 303 -57.40 15.56 -8.37
N TYR A 304 -56.15 15.09 -8.25
CA TYR A 304 -55.88 13.66 -8.12
C TYR A 304 -55.78 13.20 -6.65
N ASP A 305 -56.90 12.75 -6.08
CA ASP A 305 -56.97 12.06 -4.78
C ASP A 305 -56.90 10.53 -4.99
N PRO A 306 -55.84 9.84 -4.54
CA PRO A 306 -55.70 8.39 -4.66
C PRO A 306 -56.72 7.59 -3.83
N LYS A 307 -57.52 8.21 -2.97
CA LYS A 307 -58.60 7.53 -2.22
C LYS A 307 -59.85 7.25 -3.05
N THR A 308 -59.95 7.79 -4.26
CA THR A 308 -61.18 7.71 -5.08
C THR A 308 -61.25 6.46 -5.95
N ILE A 309 -60.16 5.69 -6.07
CA ILE A 309 -60.17 4.41 -6.79
C ILE A 309 -60.05 3.30 -5.76
N GLY A 310 -61.22 2.87 -5.28
CA GLY A 310 -61.37 1.57 -4.64
C GLY A 310 -60.92 0.49 -5.62
N ILE A 311 -59.68 0.02 -5.47
CA ILE A 311 -59.24 -1.23 -6.07
C ILE A 311 -60.00 -2.32 -5.32
N GLN A 312 -61.14 -2.72 -5.88
CA GLN A 312 -61.76 -4.01 -5.59
C GLN A 312 -60.71 -5.09 -5.85
N VAL A 313 -60.13 -5.61 -4.76
CA VAL A 313 -59.38 -6.87 -4.78
C VAL A 313 -60.38 -7.96 -5.14
N ARG A 314 -60.37 -8.37 -6.41
CA ARG A 314 -61.16 -9.50 -6.91
C ARG A 314 -60.51 -10.79 -6.40
N GLU A 315 -60.98 -11.29 -5.26
CA GLU A 315 -60.74 -12.67 -4.85
C GLU A 315 -61.43 -13.61 -5.85
N THR A 316 -60.66 -14.28 -6.71
CA THR A 316 -61.15 -15.45 -7.44
C THR A 316 -60.83 -16.72 -6.65
N GLY A 317 -61.63 -16.99 -5.63
CA GLY A 317 -61.80 -18.33 -5.09
C GLY A 317 -62.86 -19.07 -5.91
N LYS A 318 -62.45 -20.04 -6.73
CA LYS A 318 -63.37 -20.94 -7.45
C LYS A 318 -63.24 -22.33 -6.83
N SER A 319 -64.24 -22.72 -6.03
CA SER A 319 -64.48 -24.09 -5.58
C SER A 319 -65.95 -24.47 -5.85
N SER A 320 -66.10 -25.59 -6.57
CA SER A 320 -67.19 -26.57 -6.55
C SER A 320 -68.58 -26.27 -7.14
N GLY A 321 -68.98 -27.15 -8.07
CA GLY A 321 -70.21 -27.94 -7.92
C GLY A 321 -71.38 -27.65 -8.86
N GLY A 322 -71.64 -28.57 -9.80
CA GLY A 322 -72.83 -28.62 -10.66
C GLY A 322 -72.63 -29.53 -11.85
#